data_AF-A0A1G2YRV5-F1
#
_entry.id   AF-A0A1G2YRV5-F1
#
_cell.length_a   1.000
_cell.length_b   1.000
_cell.length_c   1.000
_cell.angle_alpha   90.00
_cell.angle_beta   90.00
_cell.angle_gamma   90.00
#
_symmetry.space_group_name_H-M   'P 1'
#
loop_
_entity.id
_entity.type
_entity.pdbx_description
1 polymer ?
#
loop_
_entity_poly.entity_id
_entity_poly.type
_entity_poly.pdbx_seq_one_letter_code
_entity_poly.pdbx_strand_id
1 'polypeptide(L)'
;MAVGTLSIGLLFIAGTFMTGIYFSALAAEQTIAAVAADEAFAKINLYGINPENLADDQLNSFEDLSSIDPNEFSYPSTGTNTSQMQYSWSALCRRINPDPNSRLVQMSVFIARKTGPSASYRGGKGRPVPMKVGISAIAGQTRLTITEADKVTWINDGYTIVDDKTGQIYRVIERDAEQPDRIRLDRIWQGESAGWVWVVPPPAGGGKNPNIAIYQKIIRF
;
A
#
# COMPACT_ATOMS: atom_id res chain seq x y z
N MET A 1 -38.01 29.03 20.56
CA MET A 1 -38.13 27.79 19.75
C MET A 1 -37.49 27.94 18.36
N ALA A 2 -37.69 29.04 17.63
CA ALA A 2 -37.11 29.25 16.29
C ALA A 2 -35.56 29.26 16.22
N VAL A 3 -34.88 29.77 17.25
CA VAL A 3 -33.40 29.74 17.31
C VAL A 3 -32.88 28.30 17.40
N GLY A 4 -33.57 27.42 18.14
CA GLY A 4 -33.18 26.01 18.27
C GLY A 4 -33.29 25.23 16.96
N THR A 5 -34.36 25.46 16.19
CA THR A 5 -34.52 24.84 14.86
C THR A 5 -33.46 25.33 13.87
N LEU A 6 -33.09 26.61 13.94
CA LEU A 6 -32.05 27.20 13.09
C LEU A 6 -30.66 26.66 13.45
N SER A 7 -30.33 26.55 14.74
CA SER A 7 -29.06 25.99 15.19
C SER A 7 -28.90 24.51 14.79
N ILE A 8 -29.96 23.70 14.93
CA ILE A 8 -29.93 22.29 14.51
C ILE A 8 -29.75 22.19 12.99
N GLY A 9 -30.44 23.02 12.21
CA GLY A 9 -30.28 23.06 10.75
C GLY A 9 -28.86 23.40 10.30
N LEU A 10 -28.23 24.41 10.93
CA LEU A 10 -26.86 24.80 10.62
C LEU A 10 -25.82 23.73 10.99
N LEU A 11 -25.99 23.04 12.12
CA LEU A 11 -25.12 21.92 12.51
C LEU A 11 -25.21 20.76 11.52
N PHE A 12 -26.41 20.46 11.03
CA PHE A 12 -26.62 19.43 10.02
C PHE A 12 -25.95 19.78 8.68
N ILE A 13 -26.06 21.03 8.24
CA ILE A 13 -25.38 21.52 7.02
C ILE A 13 -23.86 21.45 7.19
N ALA A 14 -23.33 21.89 8.33
CA ALA A 14 -21.89 21.87 8.59
C ALA A 14 -21.34 20.43 8.61
N GLY A 15 -22.06 19.50 9.23
CA GLY A 15 -21.67 18.08 9.26
C GLY A 15 -21.69 17.43 7.88
N THR A 16 -22.82 17.55 7.16
CA THR A 16 -22.97 16.95 5.82
C THR A 16 -22.00 17.52 4.79
N PHE A 17 -21.73 18.83 4.84
CA PHE A 17 -20.75 19.48 3.97
C PHE A 17 -19.32 18.96 4.18
N MET A 18 -18.87 18.87 5.44
CA MET A 18 -17.53 18.37 5.76
C MET A 18 -17.35 16.90 5.35
N THR A 19 -18.35 16.07 5.61
CA THR A 19 -18.37 14.67 5.18
C THR A 19 -18.35 14.57 3.65
N GLY A 20 -19.09 15.42 2.95
CA GLY A 20 -19.10 15.49 1.49
C GLY A 20 -17.73 15.84 0.89
N ILE A 21 -17.04 16.83 1.46
CA ILE A 21 -15.66 17.19 1.05
C ILE A 21 -14.72 16.00 1.27
N TYR A 22 -14.80 15.36 2.44
CA TYR A 22 -13.94 14.23 2.78
C TYR A 22 -14.10 13.06 1.79
N PHE A 23 -15.34 12.66 1.51
CA PHE A 23 -15.58 11.57 0.56
C PHE A 23 -15.24 11.96 -0.89
N SER A 24 -15.45 13.22 -1.27
CA SER A 24 -15.05 13.71 -2.60
C SER A 24 -13.53 13.65 -2.77
N ALA A 25 -12.77 14.05 -1.75
CA ALA A 25 -11.31 13.96 -1.77
C ALA A 25 -10.83 12.51 -1.84
N LEU A 26 -11.44 11.60 -1.07
CA LEU A 26 -11.10 10.18 -1.09
C LEU A 26 -11.43 9.53 -2.45
N ALA A 27 -12.58 9.87 -3.04
CA ALA A 27 -12.96 9.39 -4.35
C ALA A 27 -11.99 9.88 -5.43
N ALA A 28 -11.59 11.16 -5.39
CA ALA A 28 -10.58 11.71 -6.30
C ALA A 28 -9.23 11.01 -6.16
N GLU A 29 -8.77 10.73 -4.93
CA GLU A 29 -7.54 9.96 -4.68
C GLU A 29 -7.61 8.56 -5.29
N GLN A 30 -8.75 7.86 -5.16
CA GLN A 30 -8.93 6.53 -5.73
C GLN A 30 -8.93 6.55 -7.27
N THR A 31 -9.57 7.55 -7.89
CA THR A 31 -9.55 7.71 -9.35
C THR A 31 -8.13 7.99 -9.88
N ILE A 32 -7.39 8.88 -9.22
CA ILE A 32 -5.98 9.14 -9.58
C ILE A 32 -5.14 7.89 -9.39
N ALA A 33 -5.36 7.14 -8.31
CA ALA A 33 -4.60 5.93 -8.05
C ALA A 33 -4.81 4.85 -9.11
N ALA A 34 -6.03 4.72 -9.64
CA ALA A 34 -6.31 3.80 -10.74
C ALA A 34 -5.51 4.19 -12.01
N VAL A 35 -5.52 5.47 -12.38
CA VAL A 35 -4.78 5.97 -13.55
C VAL A 35 -3.26 5.80 -13.37
N ALA A 36 -2.74 6.14 -12.18
CA ALA A 36 -1.33 5.97 -11.86
C ALA A 36 -0.90 4.49 -11.87
N ALA A 37 -1.79 3.58 -11.46
CA ALA A 37 -1.53 2.14 -11.52
C ALA A 37 -1.49 1.62 -12.96
N ASP A 38 -2.40 2.08 -13.84
CA ASP A 38 -2.36 1.73 -15.26
C ASP A 38 -1.06 2.19 -15.92
N GLU A 39 -0.60 3.41 -15.63
CA GLU A 39 0.70 3.90 -16.08
C GLU A 39 1.85 3.03 -15.54
N ALA A 40 1.85 2.71 -14.24
CA ALA A 40 2.85 1.86 -13.62
C ALA A 40 2.92 0.46 -14.29
N PHE A 41 1.78 -0.17 -14.56
CA PHE A 41 1.75 -1.45 -15.26
C PHE A 41 2.26 -1.35 -16.69
N ALA A 42 1.97 -0.25 -17.40
CA ALA A 42 2.51 -0.01 -18.73
C ALA A 42 4.04 0.10 -18.69
N LYS A 43 4.60 0.80 -17.69
CA LYS A 43 6.05 0.92 -17.49
C LYS A 43 6.69 -0.42 -17.15
N ILE A 44 6.10 -1.19 -16.24
CA ILE A 44 6.59 -2.53 -15.89
C ILE A 44 6.68 -3.42 -17.14
N ASN A 45 5.68 -3.36 -18.03
CA ASN A 45 5.72 -4.09 -19.30
C ASN A 45 6.83 -3.60 -20.24
N LEU A 46 7.12 -2.29 -20.25
CA LEU A 46 8.10 -1.69 -21.14
C LEU A 46 9.53 -1.95 -20.69
N TYR A 47 9.84 -1.77 -19.40
CA TYR A 47 11.17 -2.03 -18.86
C TYR A 47 11.47 -3.53 -18.73
N GLY A 48 10.42 -4.34 -18.57
CA GLY A 48 10.54 -5.79 -18.47
C GLY A 48 11.21 -6.24 -17.17
N ILE A 49 11.08 -7.53 -16.87
CA ILE A 49 11.83 -8.21 -15.81
C ILE A 49 12.23 -9.57 -16.35
N ASN A 50 13.42 -10.06 -15.99
CA ASN A 50 13.74 -11.47 -16.22
C ASN A 50 13.03 -12.34 -15.16
N PRO A 51 12.04 -13.17 -15.52
CA PRO A 51 11.32 -14.01 -14.56
C PRO A 51 12.21 -15.07 -13.90
N GLU A 52 13.38 -15.39 -14.47
CA GLU A 52 14.32 -16.35 -13.88
C GLU A 52 14.99 -15.85 -12.59
N ASN A 53 15.02 -14.52 -12.40
CA ASN A 53 15.57 -13.91 -11.18
C ASN A 53 14.54 -13.84 -10.04
N LEU A 54 13.30 -14.27 -10.28
CA LEU A 54 12.22 -14.24 -9.31
C LEU A 54 12.08 -15.58 -8.61
N ALA A 55 11.97 -15.52 -7.29
CA ALA A 55 11.56 -16.67 -6.49
C ALA A 55 10.03 -16.85 -6.51
N ASP A 56 9.60 -18.09 -6.31
CA ASP A 56 8.18 -18.49 -6.31
C ASP A 56 7.50 -18.21 -4.95
N ASP A 57 8.30 -18.10 -3.89
CA ASP A 57 7.88 -18.08 -2.49
C ASP A 57 8.15 -16.75 -1.77
N GLN A 58 8.62 -15.73 -2.48
CA GLN A 58 8.82 -14.39 -1.94
C GLN A 58 8.53 -13.31 -2.98
N LEU A 59 8.01 -12.18 -2.50
CA LEU A 59 7.89 -10.97 -3.29
C LEU A 59 9.24 -10.26 -3.33
N ASN A 60 9.59 -9.76 -4.51
CA ASN A 60 10.79 -8.95 -4.75
C ASN A 60 10.38 -7.56 -5.21
N SER A 61 11.14 -6.53 -4.83
CA SER A 61 10.88 -5.17 -5.28
C SER A 61 11.23 -5.01 -6.76
N PHE A 62 10.34 -4.42 -7.54
CA PHE A 62 10.59 -4.10 -8.95
C PHE A 62 11.78 -3.15 -9.14
N GLU A 63 11.98 -2.22 -8.19
CA GLU A 63 13.06 -1.23 -8.26
C GLU A 63 14.45 -1.86 -8.12
N ASP A 64 14.53 -3.01 -7.44
CA ASP A 64 15.79 -3.72 -7.23
C ASP A 64 16.11 -4.65 -8.41
N LEU A 65 15.10 -5.00 -9.21
CA LEU A 65 15.21 -5.91 -10.35
C LEU A 65 15.38 -5.20 -11.70
N SER A 66 14.94 -3.94 -11.78
CA SER A 66 14.95 -3.15 -13.02
C SER A 66 15.72 -1.84 -12.83
N SER A 67 16.52 -1.48 -13.83
CA SER A 67 17.24 -0.19 -13.85
C SER A 67 16.36 0.86 -14.51
N ILE A 68 15.40 1.38 -13.75
CA ILE A 68 14.51 2.47 -14.15
C ILE A 68 14.89 3.75 -13.40
N ASP A 69 14.76 4.91 -14.05
CA ASP A 69 15.04 6.20 -13.42
C ASP A 69 14.12 6.40 -12.20
N PRO A 70 14.65 6.80 -11.02
CA PRO A 70 13.85 7.03 -9.82
C PRO A 70 12.67 8.00 -10.00
N ASN A 71 12.72 8.90 -10.98
CA ASN A 71 11.66 9.86 -11.28
C ASN A 71 10.44 9.22 -11.96
N GLU A 72 10.61 8.08 -12.65
CA GLU A 72 9.52 7.37 -13.36
C GLU A 72 8.48 6.74 -12.43
N PHE A 73 8.84 6.60 -11.15
CA PHE A 73 7.97 6.10 -10.09
C PHE A 73 7.04 7.17 -9.50
N SER A 74 7.10 8.39 -10.03
CA SER A 74 6.30 9.51 -9.54
C SER A 74 5.23 9.86 -10.56
N TYR A 75 4.00 10.13 -10.09
CA TYR A 75 2.88 10.51 -10.94
C TYR A 75 2.48 11.97 -10.70
N PRO A 76 2.26 12.77 -11.77
CA PRO A 76 2.46 12.43 -13.18
C PRO A 76 3.95 12.35 -13.56
N SER A 77 4.32 11.45 -14.48
CA SER A 77 5.73 11.27 -14.90
C SER A 77 6.16 12.24 -16.00
N THR A 78 5.83 13.52 -15.86
CA THR A 78 6.12 14.54 -16.89
C THR A 78 7.52 15.15 -16.77
N GLY A 79 8.35 14.72 -15.81
CA GLY A 79 9.75 15.15 -15.63
C GLY A 79 9.96 16.63 -15.30
N THR A 80 8.90 17.46 -15.26
CA THR A 80 9.02 18.92 -15.30
C THR A 80 8.98 19.62 -13.94
N ASN A 81 8.68 18.92 -12.83
CA ASN A 81 8.92 19.43 -11.47
C ASN A 81 8.66 18.35 -10.40
N THR A 82 9.71 17.88 -9.71
CA THR A 82 9.56 16.91 -8.60
C THR A 82 8.79 17.48 -7.40
N SER A 83 8.68 18.81 -7.30
CA SER A 83 7.87 19.50 -6.29
C SER A 83 6.35 19.35 -6.50
N GLN A 84 5.91 19.03 -7.72
CA GLN A 84 4.49 18.85 -8.07
C GLN A 84 4.04 17.38 -8.01
N MET A 85 4.99 16.46 -7.86
CA MET A 85 4.72 15.02 -7.80
C MET A 85 4.16 14.65 -6.42
N GLN A 86 2.84 14.53 -6.34
CA GLN A 86 2.13 14.19 -5.10
C GLN A 86 1.90 12.69 -4.91
N TYR A 87 1.97 11.93 -5.99
CA TYR A 87 1.71 10.49 -5.99
C TYR A 87 2.96 9.76 -6.44
N SER A 88 3.18 8.59 -5.87
CA SER A 88 4.25 7.69 -6.26
C SER A 88 3.73 6.26 -6.30
N TRP A 89 4.36 5.45 -7.13
CA TRP A 89 4.09 4.04 -7.21
C TRP A 89 5.34 3.24 -6.91
N SER A 90 5.13 2.01 -6.47
CA SER A 90 6.16 1.00 -6.27
C SER A 90 5.53 -0.35 -6.54
N ALA A 91 6.31 -1.34 -6.96
CA ALA A 91 5.76 -2.63 -7.34
C ALA A 91 6.54 -3.77 -6.68
N LEU A 92 5.80 -4.81 -6.32
CA LEU A 92 6.34 -6.09 -5.89
C LEU A 92 6.01 -7.15 -6.93
N CYS A 93 6.99 -8.01 -7.19
CA CYS A 93 6.97 -9.01 -8.25
C CYS A 93 7.15 -10.40 -7.64
N ARG A 94 6.32 -11.36 -8.05
CA ARG A 94 6.44 -12.77 -7.66
C ARG A 94 6.07 -13.68 -8.81
N ARG A 95 6.79 -14.79 -8.96
CA ARG A 95 6.44 -15.82 -9.94
C ARG A 95 5.25 -16.67 -9.44
N ILE A 96 4.29 -16.94 -10.32
CA ILE A 96 3.02 -17.62 -9.92
C ILE A 96 3.12 -19.14 -10.01
N ASN A 97 4.03 -19.65 -10.85
CA ASN A 97 4.13 -21.06 -11.16
C ASN A 97 5.60 -21.50 -11.10
N PRO A 98 5.93 -22.56 -10.35
CA PRO A 98 7.28 -23.12 -10.31
C PRO A 98 7.75 -23.72 -11.65
N ASP A 99 6.86 -23.85 -12.65
CA ASP A 99 7.27 -24.26 -13.99
C ASP A 99 8.30 -23.26 -14.56
N PRO A 100 9.56 -23.69 -14.81
CA PRO A 100 10.63 -22.84 -15.32
C PRO A 100 10.30 -22.20 -16.68
N ASN A 101 9.37 -22.76 -17.45
CA ASN A 101 8.93 -22.21 -18.73
C ASN A 101 7.80 -21.18 -18.61
N SER A 102 7.16 -21.09 -17.45
CA SER A 102 6.10 -20.11 -17.21
C SER A 102 6.71 -18.72 -17.01
N ARG A 103 6.38 -17.79 -17.90
CA ARG A 103 6.74 -16.36 -17.80
C ARG A 103 5.65 -15.52 -17.14
N LEU A 104 4.75 -16.16 -16.38
CA LEU A 104 3.67 -15.49 -15.67
C LEU A 104 4.18 -14.97 -14.33
N VAL A 105 4.08 -13.66 -14.16
CA VAL A 105 4.52 -12.96 -12.96
C VAL A 105 3.34 -12.17 -12.39
N GLN A 106 3.09 -12.35 -11.09
CA GLN A 106 2.16 -11.54 -10.30
C GLN A 106 2.84 -10.22 -9.97
N MET A 107 2.19 -9.13 -10.34
CA MET A 107 2.61 -7.78 -10.00
C MET A 107 1.62 -7.18 -9.02
N SER A 108 2.14 -6.66 -7.91
CA SER A 108 1.38 -5.87 -6.92
C SER A 108 1.91 -4.45 -6.91
N VAL A 109 1.16 -3.51 -7.48
CA VAL A 109 1.52 -2.09 -7.55
C VAL A 109 0.85 -1.36 -6.39
N PHE A 110 1.67 -0.71 -5.57
CA PHE A 110 1.28 0.13 -4.46
C PHE A 110 1.27 1.57 -4.93
N ILE A 111 0.13 2.25 -4.79
CA ILE A 111 0.00 3.68 -5.07
C ILE A 111 -0.06 4.42 -3.75
N ALA A 112 0.88 5.33 -3.55
CA ALA A 112 1.00 6.10 -2.35
C ALA A 112 1.00 7.61 -2.64
N ARG A 113 0.48 8.38 -1.69
CA ARG A 113 0.51 9.83 -1.69
C ARG A 113 1.58 10.35 -0.76
N LYS A 114 2.29 11.38 -1.21
CA LYS A 114 3.17 12.17 -0.35
C LYS A 114 2.32 12.95 0.66
N THR A 115 2.49 12.64 1.94
CA THR A 115 1.73 13.22 3.07
C THR A 115 2.22 14.61 3.49
N GLY A 116 3.39 15.04 3.03
CA GLY A 116 3.90 16.39 3.28
C GLY A 116 5.23 16.66 2.56
N PRO A 117 5.59 17.94 2.33
CA PRO A 117 6.81 18.32 1.61
C PRO A 117 8.09 17.90 2.34
N SER A 118 8.08 17.90 3.68
CA SER A 118 9.18 17.51 4.56
C SER A 118 9.01 16.13 5.21
N ALA A 119 7.99 15.36 4.79
CA ALA A 119 7.77 14.03 5.33
C ALA A 119 8.93 13.10 4.94
N SER A 120 9.59 12.52 5.94
CA SER A 120 10.61 11.50 5.74
C SER A 120 9.95 10.12 5.74
N TYR A 121 10.28 9.33 4.72
CA TYR A 121 9.78 7.97 4.57
C TYR A 121 10.87 6.96 4.91
N ARG A 122 10.44 5.83 5.46
CA ARG A 122 11.32 4.70 5.77
C ARG A 122 11.80 4.06 4.45
N GLY A 123 13.00 3.48 4.45
CA GLY A 123 13.60 2.86 3.25
C GLY A 123 14.49 3.79 2.41
N GLY A 124 14.62 5.07 2.77
CA GLY A 124 15.64 5.97 2.19
C GLY A 124 15.35 6.52 0.79
N LYS A 125 14.20 6.20 0.20
CA LYS A 125 13.85 6.55 -1.20
C LYS A 125 13.17 7.92 -1.36
N GLY A 126 13.02 8.71 -0.28
CA GLY A 126 12.35 10.02 -0.32
C GLY A 126 10.84 9.99 -0.64
N ARG A 127 10.27 8.79 -0.82
CA ARG A 127 8.86 8.50 -1.08
C ARG A 127 8.38 7.29 -0.27
N PRO A 128 7.07 7.11 -0.05
CA PRO A 128 6.54 5.90 0.55
C PRO A 128 6.84 4.68 -0.33
N VAL A 129 7.41 3.64 0.26
CA VAL A 129 7.70 2.35 -0.38
C VAL A 129 7.23 1.20 0.53
N PRO A 130 6.83 0.05 -0.04
CA PRO A 130 6.48 -1.12 0.75
C PRO A 130 7.72 -1.67 1.46
N MET A 131 7.55 -2.07 2.72
CA MET A 131 8.58 -2.60 3.58
C MET A 131 8.14 -3.94 4.17
N LYS A 132 9.07 -4.89 4.30
CA LYS A 132 8.83 -6.17 4.99
C LYS A 132 8.72 -5.99 6.50
N VAL A 133 7.70 -6.60 7.08
CA VAL A 133 7.44 -6.69 8.52
C VAL A 133 7.22 -8.15 8.89
N GLY A 134 7.94 -8.61 9.90
CA GLY A 134 7.83 -9.96 10.45
C GLY A 134 6.53 -10.14 11.22
N ILE A 135 5.87 -11.27 10.99
CA ILE A 135 4.62 -11.62 11.65
C ILE A 135 4.65 -13.05 12.18
N SER A 136 3.83 -13.29 13.19
CA SER A 136 3.44 -14.60 13.66
C SER A 136 1.92 -14.71 13.63
N ALA A 137 1.41 -15.82 13.13
CA ALA A 137 0.01 -16.11 12.96
C ALA A 137 -0.32 -17.48 13.53
N ILE A 138 -1.56 -17.61 14.00
CA ILE A 138 -2.17 -18.92 14.23
C ILE A 138 -3.00 -19.23 13.00
N ALA A 139 -2.67 -20.33 12.31
CA ALA A 139 -3.37 -20.74 11.10
C ALA A 139 -4.88 -20.83 11.34
N GLY A 140 -5.68 -20.32 10.38
CA GLY A 140 -7.13 -20.32 10.48
C GLY A 140 -7.73 -19.21 11.35
N GLN A 141 -6.91 -18.26 11.85
CA GLN A 141 -7.40 -17.09 12.57
C GLN A 141 -7.37 -15.82 11.71
N THR A 142 -8.11 -14.81 12.14
CA THR A 142 -8.11 -13.46 11.56
C THR A 142 -7.13 -12.53 12.27
N ARG A 143 -6.28 -13.05 13.17
CA ARG A 143 -5.35 -12.26 13.99
C ARG A 143 -3.91 -12.58 13.64
N LEU A 144 -3.11 -11.52 13.54
CA LEU A 144 -1.66 -11.59 13.39
C LEU A 144 -0.99 -10.85 14.54
N THR A 145 0.19 -11.32 14.90
CA THR A 145 1.09 -10.68 15.87
C THR A 145 2.33 -10.18 15.14
N ILE A 146 2.65 -8.90 15.28
CA ILE A 146 3.87 -8.29 14.73
C ILE A 146 5.05 -8.70 15.61
N THR A 147 6.05 -9.36 15.04
CA THR A 147 7.18 -9.91 15.81
C THR A 147 8.29 -8.90 16.06
N GLU A 148 8.36 -7.85 15.23
CA GLU A 148 9.41 -6.82 15.30
C GLU A 148 8.93 -5.58 16.06
N ALA A 149 9.43 -5.41 17.29
CA ALA A 149 8.98 -4.37 18.22
C ALA A 149 9.10 -2.93 17.66
N ASP A 150 10.11 -2.64 16.84
CA ASP A 150 10.34 -1.35 16.21
C ASP A 150 9.40 -1.08 15.01
N LYS A 151 8.77 -2.14 14.49
CA LYS A 151 7.83 -2.09 13.35
C LYS A 151 6.37 -2.21 13.75
N VAL A 152 6.11 -2.40 15.05
CA VAL A 152 4.76 -2.39 15.63
C VAL A 152 3.97 -1.15 15.18
N THR A 153 4.58 0.03 15.13
CA THR A 153 3.90 1.27 14.71
C THR A 153 3.67 1.41 13.19
N TRP A 154 4.19 0.48 12.38
CA TRP A 154 4.15 0.59 10.91
C TRP A 154 2.82 0.11 10.33
N ILE A 155 2.08 -0.70 11.08
CA ILE A 155 0.78 -1.22 10.69
C ILE A 155 -0.26 -0.68 11.68
N ASN A 156 -1.27 0.02 11.18
CA ASN A 156 -2.36 0.58 11.98
C ASN A 156 -3.72 0.25 11.34
N ASP A 157 -4.80 0.68 12.00
CA ASP A 157 -6.17 0.48 11.54
C ASP A 157 -6.38 1.03 10.12
N GLY A 158 -7.10 0.25 9.31
CA GLY A 158 -7.38 0.59 7.92
C GLY A 158 -6.20 0.41 6.96
N TYR A 159 -5.04 -0.07 7.41
CA TYR A 159 -3.92 -0.36 6.52
C TYR A 159 -4.21 -1.56 5.64
N THR A 160 -3.52 -1.63 4.51
CA THR A 160 -3.52 -2.79 3.63
C THR A 160 -2.15 -3.43 3.67
N ILE A 161 -2.11 -4.75 3.86
CA ILE A 161 -0.89 -5.54 3.91
C ILE A 161 -0.94 -6.61 2.82
N VAL A 162 0.23 -7.04 2.37
CA VAL A 162 0.36 -8.10 1.35
C VAL A 162 1.24 -9.20 1.90
N ASP A 163 0.77 -10.44 1.85
CA ASP A 163 1.57 -11.60 2.24
C ASP A 163 2.77 -11.79 1.30
N ASP A 164 3.98 -11.94 1.85
CA ASP A 164 5.22 -12.10 1.07
C ASP A 164 5.19 -13.35 0.20
N LYS A 165 4.62 -14.45 0.71
CA LYS A 165 4.65 -15.75 0.04
C LYS A 165 3.54 -15.91 -0.99
N THR A 166 2.29 -15.64 -0.62
CA THR A 166 1.15 -15.85 -1.52
C THR A 166 0.84 -14.64 -2.39
N GLY A 167 1.33 -13.45 -2.01
CA GLY A 167 0.91 -12.20 -2.62
C GLY A 167 -0.54 -11.83 -2.32
N GLN A 168 -1.21 -12.47 -1.35
CA GLN A 168 -2.60 -12.13 -1.02
C GLN A 168 -2.67 -10.78 -0.29
N ILE A 169 -3.66 -9.98 -0.65
CA ILE A 169 -3.92 -8.68 -0.04
C ILE A 169 -4.90 -8.85 1.12
N TYR A 170 -4.57 -8.28 2.27
CA TYR A 170 -5.42 -8.24 3.46
C TYR A 170 -5.61 -6.79 3.93
N ARG A 171 -6.76 -6.52 4.55
CA ARG A 171 -7.03 -5.22 5.18
C ARG A 171 -7.01 -5.39 6.70
N VAL A 172 -6.28 -4.52 7.37
CA VAL A 172 -6.29 -4.40 8.82
C VAL A 172 -7.54 -3.66 9.23
N ILE A 173 -8.43 -4.35 9.93
CA ILE A 173 -9.68 -3.77 10.44
C ILE A 173 -9.41 -2.98 11.71
N GLU A 174 -8.61 -3.55 12.60
CA GLU A 174 -8.43 -3.04 13.95
C GLU A 174 -7.14 -3.58 14.55
N ARG A 175 -6.52 -2.75 15.37
CA ARG A 175 -5.39 -3.06 16.23
C ARG A 175 -5.89 -3.20 17.65
N ASP A 176 -5.42 -4.23 18.34
CA ASP A 176 -5.81 -4.50 19.71
C ASP A 176 -5.27 -3.40 20.64
N ALA A 177 -6.14 -2.83 21.48
CA ALA A 177 -5.81 -1.73 22.37
C ALA A 177 -4.97 -2.17 23.57
N GLU A 178 -5.14 -3.41 24.04
CA GLU A 178 -4.39 -3.97 25.17
C GLU A 178 -3.08 -4.61 24.72
N GLN A 179 -3.06 -5.15 23.50
CA GLN A 179 -1.91 -5.83 22.89
C GLN A 179 -1.58 -5.17 21.55
N PRO A 180 -0.86 -4.04 21.54
CA PRO A 180 -0.66 -3.24 20.32
C PRO A 180 0.10 -4.00 19.23
N ASP A 181 0.84 -5.05 19.56
CA ASP A 181 1.48 -5.95 18.61
C ASP A 181 0.48 -6.82 17.80
N ARG A 182 -0.79 -6.91 18.24
CA ARG A 182 -1.82 -7.70 17.59
C ARG A 182 -2.72 -6.87 16.69
N ILE A 183 -2.96 -7.40 15.50
CA ILE A 183 -3.84 -6.81 14.49
C ILE A 183 -4.90 -7.83 14.05
N ARG A 184 -6.09 -7.34 13.73
CA ARG A 184 -7.22 -8.10 13.19
C ARG A 184 -7.42 -7.78 11.71
N LEU A 185 -7.53 -8.82 10.90
CA LEU A 185 -7.72 -8.76 9.46
C LEU A 185 -9.20 -8.82 9.07
N ASP A 186 -9.48 -8.43 7.83
CA ASP A 186 -10.78 -8.53 7.17
C ASP A 186 -11.22 -9.98 6.92
N ARG A 187 -10.26 -10.90 6.77
CA ARG A 187 -10.49 -12.30 6.44
C ARG A 187 -9.51 -13.23 7.17
N ILE A 188 -9.76 -14.52 7.09
CA ILE A 188 -8.90 -15.56 7.70
C ILE A 188 -7.53 -15.53 7.02
N TRP A 189 -6.47 -15.55 7.83
CA TRP A 189 -5.09 -15.66 7.36
C TRP A 189 -4.84 -17.03 6.71
N GLN A 190 -4.38 -17.01 5.46
CA GLN A 190 -4.04 -18.20 4.67
C GLN A 190 -2.52 -18.37 4.46
N GLY A 191 -1.71 -17.43 4.93
CA GLY A 191 -0.26 -17.51 4.86
C GLY A 191 0.33 -18.40 5.96
N GLU A 192 1.64 -18.32 6.12
CA GLU A 192 2.39 -19.16 7.07
C GLU A 192 2.19 -18.72 8.52
N SER A 193 2.47 -19.63 9.47
CA SER A 193 2.38 -19.34 10.91
C SER A 193 3.48 -18.39 11.40
N ALA A 194 4.59 -18.31 10.69
CA ALA A 194 5.62 -17.30 10.87
C ALA A 194 6.09 -16.89 9.47
N GLY A 195 6.12 -15.60 9.19
CA GLY A 195 6.41 -15.12 7.86
C GLY A 195 6.56 -13.61 7.79
N TRP A 196 6.40 -13.08 6.57
CA TRP A 196 6.59 -11.66 6.29
C TRP A 196 5.36 -11.11 5.59
N VAL A 197 5.01 -9.88 5.94
CA VAL A 197 4.04 -9.09 5.17
C VAL A 197 4.68 -7.80 4.70
N TRP A 198 4.22 -7.31 3.57
CA TRP A 198 4.58 -6.02 3.01
C TRP A 198 3.53 -4.99 3.37
N VAL A 199 3.99 -3.84 3.87
CA VAL A 199 3.14 -2.69 4.18
C VAL A 199 3.86 -1.42 3.75
N VAL A 200 3.12 -0.41 3.30
CA VAL A 200 3.69 0.94 3.15
C VAL A 200 3.55 1.63 4.51
N PRO A 201 4.66 1.87 5.24
CA PRO A 201 4.59 2.44 6.58
C PRO A 201 4.20 3.93 6.54
N PRO A 202 3.70 4.48 7.66
CA PRO A 202 3.54 5.91 7.80
C PRO A 202 4.90 6.64 7.74
N PRO A 203 4.89 7.96 7.51
CA PRO A 203 6.10 8.79 7.63
C PRO A 203 6.76 8.62 9.00
N ALA A 204 8.09 8.80 9.07
CA ALA A 204 8.84 8.62 10.31
C ALA A 204 8.41 9.61 11.41
N GLY A 205 7.94 10.80 11.05
CA GLY A 205 7.35 11.79 11.97
C GLY A 205 5.90 11.52 12.37
N GLY A 206 5.32 10.38 11.96
CA GLY A 206 3.90 10.08 12.10
C GLY A 206 3.05 10.74 11.01
N GLY A 207 1.77 10.36 10.96
CA GLY A 207 0.81 10.93 10.00
C GLY A 207 -0.20 9.92 9.44
N LYS A 208 -0.99 10.39 8.48
CA LYS A 208 -1.97 9.56 7.75
C LYS A 208 -1.25 8.46 6.97
N ASN A 209 -1.90 7.32 6.80
CA ASN A 209 -1.47 6.26 5.89
C ASN A 209 -1.20 6.85 4.49
N PRO A 210 0.03 6.76 3.96
CA PRO A 210 0.34 7.24 2.63
C PRO A 210 -0.24 6.33 1.54
N ASN A 211 -0.49 5.05 1.82
CA ASN A 211 -1.03 4.10 0.84
C ASN A 211 -2.49 4.44 0.50
N ILE A 212 -2.78 4.58 -0.79
CA ILE A 212 -4.13 4.83 -1.29
C ILE A 212 -4.79 3.53 -1.71
N ALA A 213 -4.07 2.74 -2.52
CA ALA A 213 -4.59 1.53 -3.13
C ALA A 213 -3.45 0.59 -3.55
N ILE A 214 -3.78 -0.70 -3.61
CA ILE A 214 -2.90 -1.74 -4.15
C ILE A 214 -3.65 -2.41 -5.30
N TYR A 215 -3.02 -2.44 -6.47
CA TYR A 215 -3.57 -3.07 -7.66
C TYR A 215 -2.73 -4.29 -8.02
N GLN A 216 -3.40 -5.36 -8.42
CA GLN A 216 -2.74 -6.61 -8.80
C GLN A 216 -3.07 -7.00 -10.23
N LYS A 217 -2.04 -7.45 -10.95
CA LYS A 217 -2.17 -7.97 -12.31
C LYS A 217 -1.20 -9.12 -12.53
N ILE A 218 -1.64 -10.10 -13.30
CA ILE A 218 -0.75 -11.15 -13.82
C ILE A 218 -0.26 -10.67 -15.19
N ILE A 219 1.05 -10.60 -15.35
CA ILE A 219 1.71 -10.17 -16.58
C ILE A 219 2.51 -11.35 -17.14
N ARG A 220 2.53 -11.44 -18.47
CA ARG A 220 3.38 -12.37 -19.21
C ARG A 220 4.52 -11.59 -19.85
N PHE A 221 5.75 -11.95 -19.52
CA PHE A 221 6.98 -11.49 -20.19
C PHE A 221 7.46 -12.51 -21.25
#